data_AF-A0A8H7HZC4-F1
#
_entry.id   AF-A0A8H7HZC4-F1
#
_cell.length_a   1.000
_cell.length_b   1.000
_cell.length_c   1.000
_cell.angle_alpha   90.00
_cell.angle_beta   90.00
_cell.angle_gamma   90.00
#
_symmetry.space_group_name_H-M   'P 1'
#
loop_
_entity.id
_entity.type
_entity.pdbx_description
1 polymer ?
#
loop_
_entity_poly.entity_id
_entity_poly.type
_entity_poly.pdbx_seq_one_letter_code
_entity_poly.pdbx_strand_id
1 'polypeptide(L)'
;MAGGNITYKVIIEDQVFKLTKAQIHTDSPNYFTFHLIDKSEEEVELTRDPHLFRIIVDYLNGYCVIPLRLDRLPPTMTPDIALANLRADAEFYQLHGLLDMLDSPPAPMSLEYRKQRLFHHYLMIVHLGKGKLEAVPLDHFHVMLVEKRQFDDWFRYENKYTDRANKYQLAIAAQVRGVTNRILKNVSAQIQEWDLLGWSKEYKGDNNYLRTIVVQVWSQSELSMRL
;
A
#
# COMPACT_ATOMS: atom_id res chain seq x y z
N MET A 1 2.68 17.27 -45.15
CA MET A 1 3.69 17.87 -44.25
C MET A 1 3.68 17.06 -42.95
N ALA A 2 4.61 16.12 -42.78
CA ALA A 2 4.70 15.34 -41.55
C ALA A 2 5.26 16.26 -40.45
N GLY A 3 4.40 16.73 -39.54
CA GLY A 3 4.84 17.51 -38.38
C GLY A 3 5.66 16.62 -37.47
N GLY A 4 6.98 16.73 -37.53
CA GLY A 4 7.87 16.04 -36.59
C GLY A 4 7.49 16.45 -35.18
N ASN A 5 7.23 15.48 -34.30
CA ASN A 5 7.04 15.75 -32.88
C ASN A 5 8.31 16.44 -32.37
N ILE A 6 8.21 17.74 -32.05
CA ILE A 6 9.31 18.48 -31.45
C ILE A 6 9.58 17.86 -30.07
N THR A 7 10.80 17.35 -29.89
CA THR A 7 11.28 16.80 -28.62
C THR A 7 12.40 17.67 -28.08
N TYR A 8 12.31 17.99 -26.81
CA TYR A 8 13.30 18.72 -26.03
C TYR A 8 14.18 17.73 -25.26
N LYS A 9 15.41 18.12 -24.95
CA LYS A 9 16.32 17.27 -24.18
C LYS A 9 16.44 17.74 -22.74
N VAL A 10 16.40 16.79 -21.82
CA VAL A 10 16.76 17.00 -20.42
C VAL A 10 17.94 16.09 -20.13
N ILE A 11 19.07 16.69 -19.79
CA ILE A 11 20.31 15.98 -19.49
C ILE A 11 20.43 15.93 -17.96
N ILE A 12 20.43 14.73 -17.42
CA ILE A 12 20.59 14.48 -15.98
C ILE A 12 21.88 13.69 -15.81
N GLU A 13 22.90 14.33 -15.24
CA GLU A 13 24.28 13.82 -15.23
C GLU A 13 24.73 13.43 -16.65
N ASP A 14 25.01 12.15 -16.90
CA ASP A 14 25.43 11.64 -18.21
C ASP A 14 24.27 11.07 -19.05
N GLN A 15 23.03 11.15 -18.56
CA GLN A 15 21.86 10.56 -19.20
C GLN A 15 20.97 11.59 -19.89
N VAL A 16 20.62 11.31 -21.15
CA VAL A 16 19.75 12.17 -21.95
C VAL A 16 18.32 11.61 -21.99
N PHE A 17 17.38 12.40 -21.50
CA PHE A 17 15.95 12.16 -21.57
C PHE A 17 15.32 13.05 -22.63
N LYS A 18 14.40 12.50 -23.43
CA LYS A 18 13.67 13.25 -24.47
C LYS A 18 12.23 13.44 -24.03
N LEU A 19 11.79 14.69 -23.96
CA LEU A 19 10.42 15.06 -23.61
C LEU A 19 9.73 15.71 -24.80
N THR A 20 8.50 15.31 -25.05
CA THR A 20 7.60 15.97 -26.00
C THR A 20 7.02 17.23 -25.38
N LYS A 21 6.54 18.15 -26.23
CA LYS A 21 5.81 19.33 -25.75
C LYS A 21 4.63 18.96 -24.84
N ALA A 22 3.89 17.88 -25.16
CA ALA A 22 2.76 17.43 -24.37
C ALA A 22 3.19 17.00 -22.95
N GLN A 23 4.25 16.21 -22.83
CA GLN A 23 4.80 15.80 -21.52
C GLN A 23 5.27 17.01 -20.70
N ILE A 24 5.90 17.99 -21.33
CA ILE A 24 6.36 19.20 -20.64
C ILE A 24 5.18 19.98 -20.03
N HIS A 25 4.03 20.01 -20.69
CA HIS A 25 2.84 20.70 -20.19
C HIS A 25 2.08 19.90 -19.12
N THR A 26 2.45 18.64 -18.87
CA THR A 26 1.91 17.89 -17.73
C THR A 26 2.32 18.61 -16.46
N ASP A 27 1.35 18.90 -15.60
CA ASP A 27 1.58 19.62 -14.34
C ASP A 27 2.20 21.02 -14.56
N SER A 28 1.71 21.73 -15.57
CA SER A 28 2.08 23.12 -15.84
C SER A 28 1.35 24.09 -14.87
N PRO A 29 2.00 25.18 -14.43
CA PRO A 29 3.38 25.58 -14.73
C PRO A 29 4.41 24.79 -13.93
N ASN A 30 5.52 24.45 -14.59
CA ASN A 30 6.66 23.75 -14.01
C ASN A 30 8.00 24.24 -14.59
N TYR A 31 9.11 23.74 -14.02
CA TYR A 31 10.46 24.05 -14.46
C TYR A 31 10.67 23.89 -15.97
N PHE A 32 10.17 22.79 -16.55
CA PHE A 32 10.35 22.49 -17.97
C PHE A 32 9.54 23.42 -18.86
N THR A 33 8.31 23.79 -18.47
CA THR A 33 7.53 24.78 -19.22
C THR A 33 8.25 26.13 -19.26
N PHE A 34 8.81 26.56 -18.13
CA PHE A 34 9.52 27.83 -18.05
C PHE A 34 10.80 27.84 -18.90
N HIS A 35 11.64 26.81 -18.77
CA HIS A 35 12.92 26.77 -19.48
C HIS A 35 12.79 26.39 -20.96
N LEU A 36 12.11 25.29 -21.27
CA LEU A 36 12.09 24.74 -22.62
C LEU A 36 11.04 25.41 -23.52
N ILE A 37 9.96 25.94 -22.96
CA ILE A 37 8.88 26.58 -23.73
C ILE A 37 8.99 28.10 -23.67
N ASP A 38 8.93 28.69 -22.46
CA ASP A 38 8.86 30.14 -22.32
C ASP A 38 10.19 30.83 -22.68
N LYS A 39 11.31 30.26 -22.24
CA LYS A 39 12.65 30.71 -22.66
C LYS A 39 13.11 30.12 -24.00
N SER A 40 12.35 29.16 -24.55
CA SER A 40 12.68 28.46 -25.80
C SER A 40 14.08 27.82 -25.80
N GLU A 41 14.53 27.30 -24.66
CA GLU A 41 15.77 26.52 -24.57
C GLU A 41 15.57 25.15 -25.25
N GLU A 42 16.52 24.70 -26.09
CA GLU A 42 16.42 23.39 -26.75
C GLU A 42 16.72 22.21 -25.82
N GLU A 43 17.54 22.48 -24.80
CA GLU A 43 17.96 21.51 -23.80
C GLU A 43 18.24 22.16 -22.45
N VAL A 44 18.09 21.37 -21.38
CA VAL A 44 18.47 21.74 -20.01
C VAL A 44 19.37 20.66 -19.43
N GLU A 45 20.38 21.06 -18.68
CA GLU A 45 21.31 20.17 -17.98
C GLU A 45 21.17 20.38 -16.47
N LEU A 46 20.96 19.28 -15.73
CA LEU A 46 20.64 19.31 -14.31
C LEU A 46 21.46 18.28 -13.55
N THR A 47 21.95 18.68 -12.37
CA THR A 47 22.67 17.81 -11.45
C THR A 47 21.69 17.13 -10.49
N ARG A 48 20.98 16.11 -10.97
CA ARG A 48 19.95 15.35 -10.25
C ARG A 48 20.13 13.85 -10.44
N ASP A 49 19.42 13.02 -9.68
CA ASP A 49 19.55 11.57 -9.82
C ASP A 49 18.79 11.07 -11.07
N PRO A 50 19.45 10.39 -12.01
CA PRO A 50 18.80 9.95 -13.24
C PRO A 50 17.79 8.80 -13.03
N HIS A 51 17.91 8.01 -11.97
CA HIS A 51 16.94 6.96 -11.64
C HIS A 51 15.63 7.58 -11.14
N LEU A 52 15.71 8.59 -10.27
CA LEU A 52 14.54 9.36 -9.82
C LEU A 52 13.94 10.14 -10.98
N PHE A 53 14.76 10.71 -11.86
CA PHE A 53 14.26 11.40 -13.05
C PHE A 53 13.46 10.48 -13.98
N ARG A 54 13.82 9.19 -14.08
CA ARG A 54 12.98 8.22 -14.82
C ARG A 54 11.56 8.15 -14.26
N ILE A 55 11.41 8.22 -12.93
CA ILE A 55 10.10 8.24 -12.27
C ILE A 55 9.36 9.55 -12.60
N ILE A 56 10.07 10.69 -12.62
CA ILE A 56 9.51 11.97 -13.08
C ILE A 56 9.00 11.85 -14.53
N VAL A 57 9.74 11.21 -15.43
CA VAL A 57 9.30 11.00 -16.81
C VAL A 57 8.01 10.18 -16.86
N ASP A 58 7.87 9.14 -16.04
CA ASP A 58 6.63 8.36 -15.95
C ASP A 58 5.46 9.20 -15.42
N TYR A 59 5.70 10.06 -14.45
CA TYR A 59 4.71 11.03 -13.98
C TYR A 59 4.28 11.99 -15.11
N LEU A 60 5.24 12.55 -15.85
CA LEU A 60 4.97 13.45 -16.98
C LEU A 60 4.25 12.73 -18.15
N ASN A 61 4.34 11.41 -18.23
CA ASN A 61 3.53 10.57 -19.13
C ASN A 61 2.08 10.38 -18.65
N GLY A 62 1.74 10.87 -17.46
CA GLY A 62 0.41 10.75 -16.85
C GLY A 62 0.21 9.50 -15.98
N TYR A 63 1.28 8.76 -15.64
CA TYR A 63 1.16 7.58 -14.78
C TYR A 63 1.13 7.95 -13.29
N CYS A 64 0.41 7.15 -12.50
CA CYS A 64 0.60 7.17 -11.05
C CYS A 64 1.91 6.45 -10.71
N VAL A 65 2.80 7.16 -10.02
CA VAL A 65 4.17 6.66 -9.72
C VAL A 65 4.31 6.11 -8.30
N ILE A 66 3.21 6.09 -7.53
CA ILE A 66 3.15 5.58 -6.16
C ILE A 66 2.17 4.38 -6.09
N PRO A 67 2.47 3.30 -5.32
CA PRO A 67 3.70 3.07 -4.55
C PRO A 67 4.93 2.92 -5.44
N LEU A 68 6.11 3.27 -4.91
CA LEU A 68 7.35 3.17 -5.67
C LEU A 68 7.62 1.72 -6.06
N ARG A 69 7.97 1.56 -7.33
CA ARG A 69 8.40 0.29 -7.89
C ARG A 69 9.83 -0.02 -7.47
N LEU A 70 10.00 -1.00 -6.58
CA LEU A 70 11.30 -1.40 -6.03
C LEU A 70 12.31 -1.81 -7.13
N ASP A 71 11.82 -2.39 -8.23
CA ASP A 71 12.62 -2.79 -9.39
C ASP A 71 13.19 -1.60 -10.19
N ARG A 72 12.76 -0.37 -9.88
CA ARG A 72 13.21 0.86 -10.54
C ARG A 72 14.13 1.71 -9.68
N LEU A 73 14.32 1.33 -8.42
CA LEU A 73 15.23 2.04 -7.51
C LEU A 73 16.65 1.49 -7.68
N PRO A 74 17.68 2.34 -7.59
CA PRO A 74 19.05 1.84 -7.55
C PRO A 74 19.25 1.01 -6.27
N PRO A 75 20.10 -0.03 -6.29
CA PRO A 75 20.31 -0.91 -5.13
C PRO A 75 20.74 -0.20 -3.85
N THR A 76 21.30 1.00 -3.98
CA THR A 76 21.78 1.85 -2.88
C THR A 76 20.68 2.69 -2.23
N MET A 77 19.48 2.75 -2.81
CA MET A 77 18.41 3.65 -2.37
C MET A 77 17.21 2.87 -1.84
N THR A 78 16.96 3.00 -0.54
CA THR A 78 15.75 2.45 0.09
C THR A 78 14.49 3.19 -0.41
N PRO A 79 13.29 2.58 -0.34
CA PRO A 79 12.06 3.23 -0.76
C PRO A 79 11.74 4.53 -0.02
N ASP A 80 12.03 4.60 1.28
CA ASP A 80 11.78 5.80 2.08
C ASP A 80 12.71 6.95 1.65
N ILE A 81 13.99 6.65 1.39
CA ILE A 81 14.94 7.63 0.85
C ILE A 81 14.52 8.06 -0.56
N ALA A 82 14.11 7.12 -1.41
CA ALA A 82 13.63 7.42 -2.75
C ALA A 82 12.40 8.34 -2.74
N LEU A 83 11.45 8.12 -1.82
CA LEU A 83 10.29 9.00 -1.64
C LEU A 83 10.69 10.40 -1.19
N ALA A 84 11.60 10.50 -0.22
CA ALA A 84 12.09 11.78 0.28
C ALA A 84 12.80 12.57 -0.84
N ASN A 85 13.67 11.91 -1.61
CA ASN A 85 14.38 12.52 -2.72
C ASN A 85 13.45 12.85 -3.89
N LEU A 86 12.48 11.98 -4.21
CA LEU A 86 11.48 12.25 -5.25
C LEU A 86 10.62 13.47 -4.89
N ARG A 87 10.28 13.65 -3.61
CA ARG A 87 9.61 14.88 -3.14
C ARG A 87 10.50 16.11 -3.36
N ALA A 88 11.77 16.05 -2.98
CA ALA A 88 12.71 17.15 -3.20
C ALA A 88 12.88 17.50 -4.69
N ASP A 89 12.87 16.50 -5.57
CA ASP A 89 12.92 16.70 -7.01
C ASP A 89 11.60 17.26 -7.56
N ALA A 90 10.45 16.79 -7.07
CA ALA A 90 9.14 17.35 -7.42
C ALA A 90 9.03 18.83 -7.03
N GLU A 91 9.52 19.22 -5.85
CA GLU A 91 9.62 20.62 -5.42
C GLU A 91 10.53 21.43 -6.36
N PHE A 92 11.72 20.90 -6.69
CA PHE A 92 12.66 21.56 -7.58
C PHE A 92 12.08 21.78 -8.99
N TYR A 93 11.43 20.75 -9.55
CA TYR A 93 10.79 20.84 -10.86
C TYR A 93 9.45 21.58 -10.84
N GLN A 94 8.97 21.99 -9.66
CA GLN A 94 7.67 22.66 -9.46
C GLN A 94 6.49 21.81 -9.95
N LEU A 95 6.55 20.50 -9.74
CA LEU A 95 5.51 19.54 -10.10
C LEU A 95 4.50 19.41 -8.94
N HIS A 96 3.59 20.37 -8.85
CA HIS A 96 2.62 20.49 -7.76
C HIS A 96 1.66 19.29 -7.72
N GLY A 97 1.17 18.83 -8.86
CA GLY A 97 0.34 17.63 -8.95
C GLY A 97 1.07 16.35 -8.54
N LEU A 98 2.40 16.27 -8.73
CA LEU A 98 3.18 15.17 -8.18
C LEU A 98 3.29 15.28 -6.65
N LEU A 99 3.50 16.47 -6.10
CA LEU A 99 3.50 16.68 -4.64
C LEU A 99 2.15 16.27 -4.03
N ASP A 100 1.05 16.67 -4.65
CA ASP A 100 -0.30 16.27 -4.23
C ASP A 100 -0.47 14.74 -4.26
N MET A 101 0.06 14.07 -5.30
CA MET A 101 0.02 12.60 -5.40
C MET A 101 0.86 11.92 -4.29
N LEU A 102 2.00 12.50 -3.90
CA LEU A 102 2.85 11.99 -2.84
C LEU A 102 2.19 12.16 -1.46
N ASP A 103 1.46 13.25 -1.26
CA ASP A 103 0.78 13.56 0.00
C ASP A 103 -0.56 12.82 0.13
N SER A 104 -1.30 12.71 -0.98
CA SER A 104 -2.62 12.11 -1.07
C SER A 104 -2.72 11.15 -2.27
N PRO A 105 -2.16 9.92 -2.16
CA PRO A 105 -2.22 8.96 -3.24
C PRO A 105 -3.67 8.60 -3.62
N PRO A 106 -3.96 8.32 -4.90
CA PRO A 106 -5.31 7.91 -5.31
C PRO A 106 -5.75 6.61 -4.62
N ALA A 107 -7.03 6.46 -4.29
CA ALA A 107 -7.56 5.15 -3.88
C ALA A 107 -7.63 4.21 -5.10
N PRO A 108 -7.33 2.90 -4.97
CA PRO A 108 -7.00 2.14 -3.75
C PRO A 108 -5.52 2.19 -3.34
N MET A 109 -4.65 2.87 -4.10
CA MET A 109 -3.20 2.91 -3.84
C MET A 109 -2.87 3.52 -2.48
N SER A 110 -3.68 4.46 -1.97
CA SER A 110 -3.52 5.00 -0.61
C SER A 110 -3.59 3.93 0.49
N LEU A 111 -4.34 2.84 0.31
CA LEU A 111 -4.39 1.75 1.29
C LEU A 111 -3.11 0.92 1.25
N GLU A 112 -2.69 0.48 0.06
CA GLU A 112 -1.48 -0.32 -0.12
C GLU A 112 -0.23 0.48 0.30
N TYR A 113 -0.16 1.75 -0.06
CA TYR A 113 0.91 2.66 0.32
C TYR A 113 0.97 2.85 1.85
N ARG A 114 -0.18 3.03 2.52
CA ARG A 114 -0.22 3.10 3.99
C ARG A 114 0.27 1.78 4.61
N LYS A 115 -0.19 0.63 4.11
CA LYS A 115 0.22 -0.70 4.61
C LYS A 115 1.73 -0.93 4.51
N GLN A 116 2.40 -0.47 3.46
CA GLN A 116 3.85 -0.63 3.28
C GLN A 116 4.69 0.10 4.33
N ARG A 117 4.15 1.15 4.96
CA ARG A 117 4.85 1.98 5.95
C ARG A 117 4.53 1.60 7.39
N LEU A 118 3.72 0.57 7.60
CA LEU A 118 3.24 0.13 8.90
C LEU A 118 3.90 -1.21 9.26
N PHE A 119 4.09 -1.43 10.56
CA PHE A 119 4.50 -2.73 11.06
C PHE A 119 3.36 -3.71 10.83
N HIS A 120 3.65 -4.84 10.20
CA HIS A 120 2.64 -5.87 9.96
C HIS A 120 2.82 -7.05 10.91
N HIS A 121 1.72 -7.51 11.48
CA HIS A 121 1.70 -8.67 12.37
C HIS A 121 0.59 -9.62 11.98
N TYR A 122 0.73 -10.89 12.36
CA TYR A 122 -0.33 -11.87 12.22
C TYR A 122 -0.96 -12.10 13.58
N LEU A 123 -2.30 -12.04 13.65
CA LEU A 123 -3.04 -12.35 14.86
C LEU A 123 -3.93 -13.57 14.64
N MET A 124 -3.99 -14.41 15.66
CA MET A 124 -4.95 -15.49 15.78
C MET A 124 -5.94 -15.15 16.89
N ILE A 125 -7.22 -15.17 16.55
CA ILE A 125 -8.34 -14.87 17.45
C ILE A 125 -9.11 -16.17 17.67
N VAL A 126 -9.24 -16.57 18.93
CA VAL A 126 -9.79 -17.88 19.30
C VAL A 126 -10.95 -17.70 20.29
N HIS A 127 -12.03 -18.44 20.07
CA HIS A 127 -13.11 -18.59 21.04
C HIS A 127 -13.59 -20.04 21.09
N LEU A 128 -13.56 -20.64 22.28
CA LEU A 128 -14.14 -21.95 22.56
C LEU A 128 -15.46 -21.78 23.29
N GLY A 129 -16.56 -22.15 22.63
CA GLY A 129 -17.88 -22.09 23.27
C GLY A 129 -19.05 -22.25 22.32
N LYS A 130 -20.25 -22.10 22.87
CA LYS A 130 -21.54 -22.20 22.17
C LYS A 130 -22.07 -20.85 21.69
N GLY A 131 -23.11 -20.87 20.87
CA GLY A 131 -23.83 -19.67 20.43
C GLY A 131 -23.36 -19.07 19.09
N LYS A 132 -24.02 -17.98 18.68
CA LYS A 132 -23.72 -17.24 17.45
C LYS A 132 -22.53 -16.31 17.66
N LEU A 133 -21.64 -16.21 16.67
CA LEU A 133 -20.36 -15.49 16.79
C LEU A 133 -20.55 -14.01 17.16
N GLU A 134 -21.57 -13.36 16.59
CA GLU A 134 -21.90 -11.96 16.81
C GLU A 134 -22.40 -11.62 18.21
N ALA A 135 -22.88 -12.63 18.95
CA ALA A 135 -23.41 -12.51 20.30
C ALA A 135 -22.40 -12.88 21.39
N VAL A 136 -21.20 -13.32 21.03
CA VAL A 136 -20.14 -13.65 21.99
C VAL A 136 -19.55 -12.34 22.56
N PRO A 137 -19.47 -12.20 23.90
CA PRO A 137 -18.77 -11.07 24.54
C PRO A 137 -17.31 -10.94 24.06
N LEU A 138 -16.81 -9.71 23.90
CA LEU A 138 -15.48 -9.48 23.31
C LEU A 138 -14.33 -10.03 24.16
N ASP A 139 -14.50 -10.06 25.49
CA ASP A 139 -13.57 -10.59 26.49
C ASP A 139 -13.49 -12.13 26.50
N HIS A 140 -14.42 -12.82 25.84
CA HIS A 140 -14.35 -14.27 25.66
C HIS A 140 -13.47 -14.69 24.47
N PHE A 141 -12.92 -13.73 23.72
CA PHE A 141 -11.98 -14.01 22.63
C PHE A 141 -10.55 -13.86 23.12
N HIS A 142 -9.74 -14.90 22.87
CA HIS A 142 -8.30 -14.86 23.09
C HIS A 142 -7.61 -14.40 21.82
N VAL A 143 -6.80 -13.35 21.91
CA VAL A 143 -6.08 -12.77 20.78
C VAL A 143 -4.59 -12.94 20.99
N MET A 144 -3.93 -13.60 20.04
CA MET A 144 -2.53 -13.97 20.15
C MET A 144 -1.78 -13.48 18.92
N LEU A 145 -0.58 -12.94 19.15
CA LEU A 145 0.37 -12.65 18.09
C LEU A 145 1.00 -13.99 17.65
N VAL A 146 1.03 -14.23 16.35
CA VAL A 146 1.58 -15.46 15.78
C VAL A 146 2.67 -15.13 14.78
N GLU A 147 3.67 -15.99 14.73
CA GLU A 147 4.70 -15.89 13.70
C GLU A 147 4.13 -16.27 12.33
N LYS A 148 4.72 -15.71 11.26
CA LYS A 148 4.33 -16.04 9.89
C LYS A 148 4.37 -17.55 9.61
N ARG A 149 5.33 -18.28 10.20
CA ARG A 149 5.41 -19.74 10.04
C ARG A 149 4.21 -20.47 10.64
N GLN A 150 3.81 -20.10 11.86
CA GLN A 150 2.64 -20.68 12.52
C GLN A 150 1.36 -20.36 11.73
N PHE A 151 1.29 -19.16 11.16
CA PHE A 151 0.24 -18.78 10.20
C PHE A 151 0.23 -19.69 8.97
N ASP A 152 1.37 -19.85 8.30
CA ASP A 152 1.48 -20.65 7.07
C ASP A 152 1.11 -22.12 7.31
N ASP A 153 1.53 -22.67 8.46
CA ASP A 153 1.17 -24.03 8.87
C ASP A 153 -0.35 -24.14 9.04
N TRP A 154 -0.98 -23.27 9.84
CA TRP A 154 -2.42 -23.25 10.02
C TRP A 154 -3.16 -23.13 8.68
N PHE A 155 -2.71 -22.21 7.81
CA PHE A 155 -3.32 -21.96 6.51
C PHE A 155 -3.29 -23.20 5.62
N ARG A 156 -2.22 -24.01 5.66
CA ARG A 156 -2.15 -25.25 4.88
C ARG A 156 -3.12 -26.33 5.36
N TYR A 157 -3.35 -26.44 6.67
CA TYR A 157 -4.16 -27.51 7.25
C TYR A 157 -5.65 -27.17 7.32
N GLU A 158 -5.99 -25.92 7.64
CA GLU A 158 -7.35 -25.51 8.06
C GLU A 158 -8.09 -24.67 7.01
N ASN A 159 -7.40 -24.12 6.00
CA ASN A 159 -8.00 -23.21 5.01
C ASN A 159 -8.95 -23.89 4.00
N LYS A 160 -9.44 -25.10 4.29
CA LYS A 160 -10.40 -25.83 3.47
C LYS A 160 -11.80 -25.21 3.45
N TYR A 161 -12.07 -24.21 4.31
CA TYR A 161 -13.42 -23.66 4.52
C TYR A 161 -13.69 -22.28 3.89
N THR A 162 -12.71 -21.62 3.29
CA THR A 162 -12.90 -20.30 2.69
C THR A 162 -13.03 -20.37 1.16
N ASP A 163 -14.06 -21.04 0.66
CA ASP A 163 -14.43 -20.85 -0.75
C ASP A 163 -15.12 -19.49 -0.90
N ARG A 164 -14.35 -18.50 -1.38
CA ARG A 164 -14.77 -17.10 -1.51
C ARG A 164 -15.87 -16.89 -2.57
N ALA A 165 -16.22 -17.91 -3.37
CA ALA A 165 -17.25 -17.81 -4.41
C ALA A 165 -18.65 -18.25 -3.94
N ASN A 166 -18.77 -18.91 -2.78
CA ASN A 166 -20.06 -19.38 -2.27
C ASN A 166 -20.81 -18.28 -1.51
N LYS A 167 -22.06 -17.99 -1.89
CA LYS A 167 -22.90 -16.95 -1.24
C LYS A 167 -23.07 -17.15 0.27
N TYR A 168 -23.15 -18.38 0.75
CA TYR A 168 -23.21 -18.67 2.19
C TYR A 168 -21.89 -18.31 2.90
N GLN A 169 -20.75 -18.59 2.25
CA GLN A 169 -19.44 -18.21 2.76
C GLN A 169 -19.25 -16.70 2.76
N LEU A 170 -19.81 -15.96 1.79
CA LEU A 170 -19.79 -14.49 1.79
C LEU A 170 -20.57 -13.90 2.97
N ALA A 171 -21.73 -14.45 3.31
CA ALA A 171 -22.51 -14.00 4.47
C ALA A 171 -21.77 -14.27 5.79
N ILE A 172 -21.19 -15.47 5.93
CA ILE A 172 -20.36 -15.81 7.10
C ILE A 172 -19.12 -14.91 7.16
N ALA A 173 -18.46 -14.66 6.03
CA ALA A 173 -17.31 -13.76 5.96
C ALA A 173 -17.66 -12.35 6.42
N ALA A 174 -18.82 -11.82 6.03
CA ALA A 174 -19.28 -10.51 6.49
C ALA A 174 -19.51 -10.48 8.01
N GLN A 175 -20.11 -11.54 8.58
CA GLN A 175 -20.30 -11.67 10.02
C GLN A 175 -18.95 -11.75 10.76
N VAL A 176 -18.05 -12.63 10.29
CA VAL A 176 -16.69 -12.76 10.83
C VAL A 176 -16.00 -11.41 10.79
N ARG A 177 -16.04 -10.69 9.65
CA ARG A 177 -15.43 -9.36 9.55
C ARG A 177 -16.00 -8.36 10.54
N GLY A 178 -17.31 -8.34 10.72
CA GLY A 178 -17.97 -7.45 11.69
C GLY A 178 -17.52 -7.72 13.13
N VAL A 179 -17.43 -9.00 13.52
CA VAL A 179 -16.95 -9.38 14.86
C VAL A 179 -15.47 -9.08 15.03
N THR A 180 -14.64 -9.47 14.07
CA THR A 180 -13.20 -9.20 14.08
C THR A 180 -12.89 -7.71 14.19
N ASN A 181 -13.62 -6.85 13.47
CA ASN A 181 -13.43 -5.41 13.57
C ASN A 181 -13.69 -4.88 15.00
N ARG A 182 -14.71 -5.41 15.68
CA ARG A 182 -15.00 -5.04 17.08
C ARG A 182 -13.91 -5.54 18.03
N ILE A 183 -13.43 -6.76 17.83
CA ILE A 183 -12.34 -7.34 18.63
C ILE A 183 -11.06 -6.52 18.47
N LEU A 184 -10.60 -6.28 17.24
CA LEU A 184 -9.33 -5.58 16.99
C LEU A 184 -9.33 -4.15 17.54
N LYS A 185 -10.46 -3.43 17.41
CA LYS A 185 -10.63 -2.10 18.02
C LYS A 185 -10.57 -2.12 19.56
N ASN A 186 -10.99 -3.21 20.19
CA ASN A 186 -10.91 -3.39 21.64
C ASN A 186 -9.50 -3.79 22.11
N VAL A 187 -8.78 -4.57 21.31
CA VAL A 187 -7.44 -5.09 21.64
C VAL A 187 -6.38 -3.99 21.61
N SER A 188 -6.36 -3.18 20.55
CA SER A 188 -5.35 -2.11 20.42
C SER A 188 -5.81 -1.00 19.48
N ALA A 189 -5.69 0.24 19.95
CA ALA A 189 -5.91 1.43 19.13
C ALA A 189 -4.76 1.69 18.11
N GLN A 190 -3.64 0.96 18.22
CA GLN A 190 -2.52 1.06 17.29
C GLN A 190 -2.82 0.41 15.93
N ILE A 191 -3.80 -0.49 15.86
CA ILE A 191 -4.18 -1.19 14.63
C ILE A 191 -4.93 -0.21 13.73
N GLN A 192 -4.33 0.11 12.59
CA GLN A 192 -4.88 1.06 11.61
C GLN A 192 -5.65 0.34 10.52
N GLU A 193 -5.10 -0.78 10.03
CA GLU A 193 -5.65 -1.55 8.93
C GLU A 193 -5.54 -3.04 9.25
N TRP A 194 -6.44 -3.84 8.69
CA TRP A 194 -6.38 -5.29 8.84
C TRP A 194 -7.10 -6.01 7.71
N ASP A 195 -6.61 -7.21 7.39
CA ASP A 195 -7.20 -8.10 6.40
C ASP A 195 -7.60 -9.42 7.05
N LEU A 196 -8.82 -9.89 6.72
CA LEU A 196 -9.27 -11.24 7.05
C LEU A 196 -8.56 -12.24 6.14
N LEU A 197 -7.73 -13.09 6.73
CA LEU A 197 -6.99 -14.12 6.00
C LEU A 197 -7.77 -15.43 5.93
N GLY A 198 -8.42 -15.80 7.03
CA GLY A 198 -9.24 -17.01 7.10
C GLY A 198 -9.99 -17.17 8.42
N TRP A 199 -10.88 -18.15 8.48
CA TRP A 199 -11.58 -18.55 9.68
C TRP A 199 -11.94 -20.04 9.63
N SER A 200 -12.04 -20.68 10.79
CA SER A 200 -12.51 -22.06 10.94
C SER A 200 -13.48 -22.18 12.13
N LYS A 201 -14.27 -23.25 12.10
CA LYS A 201 -15.23 -23.60 13.15
C LYS A 201 -15.20 -25.12 13.33
N GLU A 202 -14.54 -25.58 14.37
CA GLU A 202 -14.39 -27.00 14.68
C GLU A 202 -15.34 -27.39 15.82
N TYR A 203 -16.05 -28.51 15.69
CA TYR A 203 -16.92 -29.02 16.76
C TYR A 203 -16.11 -29.72 17.85
N LYS A 204 -16.37 -29.40 19.11
CA LYS A 204 -15.63 -29.94 20.27
C LYS A 204 -16.50 -30.75 21.24
N GLY A 205 -17.72 -31.12 20.86
CA GLY A 205 -18.68 -31.80 21.74
C GLY A 205 -19.56 -30.82 22.53
N ASP A 206 -20.68 -31.31 23.07
CA ASP A 206 -21.60 -30.55 23.92
C ASP A 206 -22.06 -29.19 23.35
N ASN A 207 -22.29 -29.14 22.03
CA ASN A 207 -22.60 -27.90 21.29
C ASN A 207 -21.53 -26.80 21.40
N ASN A 208 -20.32 -27.14 21.83
CA ASN A 208 -19.17 -26.25 21.83
C ASN A 208 -18.45 -26.31 20.50
N TYR A 209 -17.97 -25.14 20.08
CA TYR A 209 -17.15 -24.99 18.88
C TYR A 209 -15.89 -24.22 19.23
N LEU A 210 -14.75 -24.70 18.73
CA LEU A 210 -13.54 -23.91 18.62
C LEU A 210 -13.64 -23.08 17.35
N ARG A 211 -13.69 -21.76 17.51
CA ARG A 211 -13.67 -20.81 16.41
C ARG A 211 -12.31 -20.17 16.36
N THR A 212 -11.69 -20.21 15.19
CA THR A 212 -10.39 -19.57 14.95
C THR A 212 -10.57 -18.58 13.82
N ILE A 213 -10.13 -17.35 14.02
CA ILE A 213 -10.10 -16.30 13.00
C ILE A 213 -8.67 -15.83 12.89
N VAL A 214 -8.20 -15.64 11.66
CA VAL A 214 -6.82 -15.27 11.39
C VAL A 214 -6.80 -14.02 10.56
N VAL A 215 -6.01 -13.05 11.01
CA VAL A 215 -5.88 -11.74 10.38
C VAL A 215 -4.44 -11.31 10.22
N GLN A 216 -4.19 -10.53 9.17
CA GLN A 216 -3.02 -9.65 9.12
C GLN A 216 -3.45 -8.28 9.61
N VAL A 217 -2.63 -7.65 10.44
CA VAL A 217 -2.87 -6.30 10.95
C VAL A 217 -1.68 -5.42 10.65
N TRP A 218 -1.93 -4.13 10.45
CA TRP A 218 -0.91 -3.11 10.27
C TRP A 218 -1.04 -2.04 11.35
N SER A 219 0.07 -1.74 12.02
CA SER A 219 0.15 -0.80 13.16
C SER A 219 1.26 0.23 12.98
N GLN A 220 1.09 1.41 13.60
CA GLN A 220 2.07 2.51 13.51
C GLN A 220 3.39 2.21 14.23
N SER A 221 3.37 1.28 15.18
CA SER A 221 4.52 0.82 15.95
C SER A 221 4.48 -0.71 16.06
N GLU A 222 5.53 -1.31 16.63
CA GLU A 222 5.42 -2.67 17.15
C GLU A 222 4.20 -2.79 18.06
N LEU A 223 3.47 -3.89 17.90
CA LEU A 223 2.15 -4.07 18.50
C LEU A 223 2.29 -4.45 19.97
N SER A 224 1.95 -3.51 20.85
CA SER A 224 1.72 -3.82 22.27
C SER A 224 0.24 -4.16 22.45
N MET A 225 -0.07 -5.41 22.80
CA MET A 225 -1.46 -5.84 23.04
C MET A 225 -1.78 -5.78 24.54
N ARG A 226 -2.99 -5.34 24.88
CA ARG A 226 -3.56 -5.62 26.21
C ARG A 226 -3.94 -7.10 26.21
N LEU A 227 -3.15 -7.91 26.90
CA LEU A 227 -3.47 -9.31 27.18
C LEU A 227 -4.54 -9.40 28.26
#